data_AF-A0A804QFV6-F1
#
_entry.id   AF-A0A804QFV6-F1
#
_cell.length_a   1.000
_cell.length_b   1.000
_cell.length_c   1.000
_cell.angle_alpha   90.00
_cell.angle_beta   90.00
_cell.angle_gamma   90.00
#
_symmetry.space_group_name_H-M   'P 1'
#
loop_
_entity.id
_entity.type
_entity.pdbx_description
1 polymer ?
#
loop_
_entity_poly.entity_id
_entity_poly.type
_entity_poly.pdbx_seq_one_letter_code
_entity_poly.pdbx_strand_id
1 'polypeptide(L)'
;MVLLDAGMVLWIALQVAISLVLRGVVNGIDYGFTGEVTKIDVSRIRERLDSDSIVVISNMGFSSSGDVLNCNTYEVATACALALEADKLICVVDGQVFDDHGRAIQYMSIEEADLLIRKRARQSDIAASYVKVVDEEGINSLHKGDDRPSLSPKAYINGYAASFRNGLGFNNGNGIYSGEQGFAIGGEERLSRSNGYLSELVAAAYVCHGGVQRVHIIDGCVDGSLLLELFTRDGAGTMIARDVYEGTRMATAEDLPGIRKIIRPLEDSGVLVRRTDAQLLEALESFYVVERDGSIIACAALFPFPEEQSGEVAAIAVSEECRGRGQGDKLLDYVEKMALSLGLKKLFLLTTRTADWFVRRGFSECSIGSIPEQRRKRINLSRGSKYYIKQL
;
A
#
# COMPACT_ATOMS: atom_id res chain seq x y z
N MET A 1 -29.28 15.25 -2.78
CA MET A 1 -29.95 16.20 -3.68
C MET A 1 -29.20 17.51 -3.61
N VAL A 2 -28.31 17.77 -4.58
CA VAL A 2 -27.64 19.07 -4.79
C VAL A 2 -27.73 19.32 -6.29
N LEU A 3 -28.43 20.39 -6.68
CA LEU A 3 -28.41 20.93 -8.03
C LEU A 3 -27.17 21.81 -8.16
N LEU A 4 -26.34 21.56 -9.17
CA LEU A 4 -25.44 22.55 -9.73
C LEU A 4 -25.65 22.56 -11.25
N ASP A 5 -25.99 23.75 -11.73
CA ASP A 5 -26.32 24.07 -13.11
C ASP A 5 -25.05 24.21 -13.97
N ALA A 6 -25.23 24.06 -15.29
CA ALA A 6 -24.27 24.18 -16.39
C ALA A 6 -23.40 22.94 -16.72
N GLY A 7 -23.99 22.03 -17.50
CA GLY A 7 -23.33 20.90 -18.17
C GLY A 7 -24.12 19.63 -17.93
N MET A 8 -24.88 19.17 -18.92
CA MET A 8 -25.70 17.95 -18.84
C MET A 8 -24.84 16.72 -18.48
N VAL A 9 -24.66 16.46 -17.19
CA VAL A 9 -24.31 15.14 -16.67
C VAL A 9 -25.64 14.52 -16.25
N LEU A 10 -26.18 13.66 -17.10
CA LEU A 10 -27.39 12.91 -16.77
C LEU A 10 -27.00 11.88 -15.70
N TRP A 11 -27.40 12.13 -14.45
CA TRP A 11 -27.25 11.15 -13.37
C TRP A 11 -28.30 10.06 -13.58
N ILE A 12 -27.88 8.91 -14.10
CA ILE A 12 -28.77 7.77 -14.31
C ILE A 12 -28.61 6.84 -13.11
N ALA A 13 -29.61 6.84 -12.24
CA ALA A 13 -29.75 5.80 -11.23
C ALA A 13 -30.08 4.48 -11.95
N LEU A 14 -29.15 3.54 -11.94
CA LEU A 14 -29.36 2.21 -12.49
C LEU A 14 -29.85 1.28 -11.36
N GLN A 15 -31.13 1.41 -11.01
CA GLN A 15 -31.75 0.61 -9.96
C GLN A 15 -31.73 -0.90 -10.26
N VAL A 16 -31.53 -1.30 -11.53
CA VAL A 16 -31.61 -2.69 -12.01
C VAL A 16 -30.27 -3.13 -12.62
N ALA A 17 -29.17 -2.94 -11.88
CA ALA A 17 -27.84 -3.41 -12.30
C ALA A 17 -27.31 -4.59 -11.48
N ILE A 18 -27.98 -4.94 -10.37
CA ILE A 18 -27.51 -5.96 -9.42
C ILE A 18 -28.56 -7.05 -9.23
N SER A 19 -28.15 -8.30 -9.45
CA SER A 19 -28.92 -9.48 -9.06
C SER A 19 -28.41 -10.04 -7.74
N LEU A 20 -29.33 -10.30 -6.82
CA LEU A 20 -29.04 -10.79 -5.47
C LEU A 20 -29.68 -12.17 -5.25
N VAL A 21 -29.12 -12.96 -4.34
CA VAL A 21 -29.79 -14.13 -3.76
C VAL A 21 -29.98 -13.93 -2.27
N LEU A 22 -31.08 -14.45 -1.72
CA LEU A 22 -31.31 -14.43 -0.28
C LEU A 22 -30.17 -15.13 0.43
N ARG A 23 -29.61 -14.44 1.41
CA ARG A 23 -28.58 -15.01 2.28
C ARG A 23 -29.15 -16.10 3.19
N GLY A 24 -30.39 -15.93 3.63
CA GLY A 24 -31.09 -16.89 4.48
C GLY A 24 -30.49 -16.99 5.88
N VAL A 25 -30.45 -18.21 6.43
CA VAL A 25 -29.97 -18.49 7.78
C VAL A 25 -28.51 -18.95 7.74
N VAL A 26 -27.62 -18.18 8.34
CA VAL A 26 -26.18 -18.50 8.44
C VAL A 26 -25.83 -18.60 9.93
N ASN A 27 -25.26 -19.73 10.35
CA ASN A 27 -24.87 -20.01 11.74
C ASN A 27 -25.98 -19.78 12.77
N GLY A 28 -27.21 -20.14 12.41
CA GLY A 28 -28.38 -19.97 13.27
C GLY A 28 -28.94 -18.54 13.33
N ILE A 29 -28.37 -17.59 12.56
CA ILE A 29 -28.86 -16.22 12.44
C ILE A 29 -29.62 -16.08 11.13
N ASP A 30 -30.88 -15.65 11.20
CA ASP A 30 -31.70 -15.31 10.03
C ASP A 30 -31.43 -13.87 9.58
N TYR A 31 -30.97 -13.71 8.35
CA TYR A 31 -30.63 -12.41 7.76
C TYR A 31 -31.80 -11.73 7.05
N GLY A 32 -32.99 -12.34 7.07
CA GLY A 32 -34.21 -11.76 6.50
C GLY A 32 -34.03 -11.34 5.04
N PHE A 33 -34.32 -10.08 4.73
CA PHE A 33 -34.20 -9.50 3.38
C PHE A 33 -32.78 -9.04 3.02
N THR A 34 -31.75 -9.68 3.56
CA THR A 34 -30.36 -9.45 3.16
C THR A 34 -29.98 -10.40 2.03
N GLY A 35 -29.38 -9.86 0.99
CA GLY A 35 -28.94 -10.61 -0.19
C GLY A 35 -27.44 -10.55 -0.43
N GLU A 36 -26.96 -11.53 -1.17
CA GLU A 36 -25.57 -11.67 -1.65
C GLU A 36 -25.51 -11.41 -3.17
N VAL A 37 -24.47 -10.72 -3.63
CA VAL A 37 -24.29 -10.36 -5.03
C VAL A 37 -24.00 -11.59 -5.88
N THR A 38 -24.85 -11.85 -6.86
CA THR A 38 -24.66 -12.95 -7.81
C THR A 38 -24.28 -12.50 -9.20
N LYS A 39 -24.70 -11.31 -9.61
CA LYS A 39 -24.43 -10.78 -10.95
C LYS A 39 -24.48 -9.25 -10.96
N ILE A 40 -23.53 -8.67 -11.70
CA ILE A 40 -23.52 -7.25 -12.08
C ILE A 40 -23.82 -7.15 -13.59
N ASP A 41 -24.75 -6.29 -13.98
CA ASP A 41 -25.03 -5.97 -15.39
C ASP A 41 -23.99 -4.97 -15.93
N VAL A 42 -22.80 -5.50 -16.21
CA VAL A 42 -21.65 -4.75 -16.71
C VAL A 42 -21.96 -4.02 -18.02
N SER A 43 -22.71 -4.66 -18.93
CA SER A 43 -23.04 -4.07 -20.22
C SER A 43 -23.87 -2.80 -20.07
N ARG A 44 -24.87 -2.81 -19.19
CA ARG A 44 -25.70 -1.64 -18.91
C ARG A 44 -24.92 -0.53 -18.23
N ILE A 45 -24.03 -0.88 -17.30
CA ILE A 45 -23.17 0.12 -16.64
C ILE A 45 -22.24 0.76 -17.68
N ARG A 46 -21.55 -0.04 -18.50
CA ARG A 46 -20.64 0.46 -19.54
C ARG A 46 -21.36 1.35 -20.57
N GLU A 47 -22.54 0.96 -21.04
CA GLU A 47 -23.35 1.80 -21.94
C GLU A 47 -23.58 3.22 -21.39
N ARG A 48 -23.80 3.35 -20.08
CA ARG A 48 -23.98 4.66 -19.43
C ARG A 48 -22.67 5.40 -19.24
N LEU A 49 -21.60 4.71 -18.86
CA LEU A 49 -20.27 5.31 -18.76
C LEU A 49 -19.78 5.81 -20.12
N ASP A 50 -19.99 5.04 -21.19
CA ASP A 50 -19.64 5.40 -22.58
C ASP A 50 -20.46 6.59 -23.11
N SER A 51 -21.58 6.90 -22.43
CA SER A 51 -22.43 8.07 -22.70
C SER A 51 -22.12 9.25 -21.77
N ASP A 52 -20.90 9.31 -21.22
CA ASP A 52 -20.41 10.34 -20.29
C ASP A 52 -21.32 10.55 -19.05
N SER A 53 -22.06 9.51 -18.65
CA SER A 53 -22.97 9.58 -17.50
C SER A 53 -22.29 9.08 -16.23
N ILE A 54 -22.61 9.71 -15.10
CA ILE A 54 -22.24 9.17 -13.79
C ILE A 54 -23.28 8.12 -13.39
N VAL A 55 -22.79 6.90 -13.15
CA VAL A 55 -23.62 5.78 -12.72
C VAL A 55 -23.71 5.75 -11.20
N VAL A 56 -24.93 5.84 -10.68
CA VAL A 56 -25.20 5.69 -9.24
C VAL A 56 -25.84 4.34 -8.99
N ILE A 57 -25.21 3.55 -8.12
CA ILE A 57 -25.63 2.20 -7.75
C ILE A 57 -26.03 2.20 -6.27
N SER A 58 -27.24 1.76 -5.96
CA SER A 58 -27.71 1.57 -4.58
C SER A 58 -27.20 0.24 -4.01
N ASN A 59 -27.11 0.14 -2.69
CA ASN A 59 -26.84 -1.12 -1.98
C ASN A 59 -28.05 -2.08 -1.94
N MET A 60 -28.96 -1.96 -2.91
CA MET A 60 -30.14 -2.80 -3.07
C MET A 60 -30.12 -3.44 -4.45
N GLY A 61 -30.66 -4.65 -4.54
CA GLY A 61 -30.81 -5.37 -5.79
C GLY A 61 -32.02 -6.31 -5.75
N PHE A 62 -32.22 -7.04 -6.84
CA PHE A 62 -33.40 -7.88 -7.02
C PHE A 62 -33.04 -9.35 -7.05
N SER A 63 -33.86 -10.17 -6.39
CA SER A 63 -33.81 -11.63 -6.53
C SER A 63 -34.40 -12.09 -7.87
N SER A 64 -34.19 -13.36 -8.22
CA SER A 64 -34.85 -13.97 -9.39
C SER A 64 -36.37 -14.04 -9.26
N SER A 65 -36.91 -14.00 -8.04
CA SER A 65 -38.35 -13.89 -7.76
C SER A 65 -38.87 -12.46 -7.83
N GLY A 66 -38.00 -11.45 -7.95
CA GLY A 66 -38.36 -10.03 -7.99
C GLY A 66 -38.42 -9.34 -6.63
N ASP A 67 -37.97 -10.00 -5.56
CA ASP A 67 -37.90 -9.41 -4.23
C ASP A 67 -36.75 -8.39 -4.16
N VAL A 68 -36.97 -7.28 -3.45
CA VAL A 68 -35.92 -6.30 -3.17
C VAL A 68 -35.13 -6.76 -1.96
N LEU A 69 -33.82 -6.93 -2.12
CA LEU A 69 -32.92 -7.34 -1.05
C LEU A 69 -31.91 -6.21 -0.77
N ASN A 70 -31.62 -6.02 0.52
CA ASN A 70 -30.53 -5.17 0.97
C ASN A 70 -29.21 -5.94 0.86
N CYS A 71 -28.14 -5.29 0.42
CA CYS A 71 -26.81 -5.87 0.32
C CYS A 71 -25.79 -4.99 1.04
N ASN A 72 -24.66 -5.59 1.41
CA ASN A 72 -23.55 -4.85 1.98
C ASN A 72 -22.95 -3.90 0.92
N THR A 73 -22.76 -2.63 1.26
CA THR A 73 -22.18 -1.63 0.36
C THR A 73 -20.79 -2.02 -0.14
N TYR A 74 -19.95 -2.62 0.72
CA TYR A 74 -18.62 -3.09 0.33
C TYR A 74 -18.70 -4.28 -0.63
N GLU A 75 -19.67 -5.18 -0.45
CA GLU A 75 -19.88 -6.30 -1.37
C GLU A 75 -20.30 -5.81 -2.76
N VAL A 76 -21.24 -4.86 -2.81
CA VAL A 76 -21.65 -4.22 -4.07
C VAL A 76 -20.48 -3.48 -4.72
N ALA A 77 -19.73 -2.68 -3.95
CA ALA A 77 -18.61 -1.90 -4.47
C ALA A 77 -17.48 -2.79 -5.00
N THR A 78 -17.09 -3.83 -4.26
CA THR A 78 -16.04 -4.77 -4.66
C THR A 78 -16.47 -5.60 -5.86
N ALA A 79 -17.70 -6.12 -5.89
CA ALA A 79 -18.25 -6.84 -7.04
C ALA A 79 -18.31 -5.97 -8.31
N CYS A 80 -18.75 -4.71 -8.18
CA CYS A 80 -18.74 -3.77 -9.29
C CYS A 80 -17.32 -3.46 -9.78
N ALA A 81 -16.38 -3.17 -8.86
CA ALA A 81 -15.00 -2.84 -9.23
C ALA A 81 -14.31 -4.00 -9.98
N LEU A 82 -14.51 -5.23 -9.50
CA LEU A 82 -13.97 -6.43 -10.14
C LEU A 82 -14.66 -6.72 -11.49
N ALA A 83 -16.00 -6.68 -11.54
CA ALA A 83 -16.75 -6.98 -12.76
C ALA A 83 -16.52 -5.95 -13.88
N LEU A 84 -16.25 -4.69 -13.51
CA LEU A 84 -15.95 -3.63 -14.46
C LEU A 84 -14.49 -3.61 -14.89
N GLU A 85 -13.61 -4.34 -14.18
CA GLU A 85 -12.15 -4.24 -14.31
C GLU A 85 -11.67 -2.80 -14.10
N ALA A 86 -12.14 -2.17 -13.00
CA ALA A 86 -11.82 -0.77 -12.72
C ALA A 86 -10.32 -0.56 -12.51
N ASP A 87 -9.78 0.56 -13.02
CA ASP A 87 -8.39 0.94 -12.75
C ASP A 87 -8.17 1.31 -11.27
N LYS A 88 -9.19 1.93 -10.66
CA LYS A 88 -9.17 2.42 -9.28
C LYS A 88 -10.48 2.17 -8.56
N LEU A 89 -10.41 1.82 -7.28
CA LEU A 89 -11.52 1.90 -6.33
C LEU A 89 -11.22 2.97 -5.28
N ILE A 90 -12.21 3.77 -4.89
CA ILE A 90 -12.07 4.79 -3.83
C ILE A 90 -13.10 4.49 -2.75
N CYS A 91 -12.61 4.20 -1.55
CA CYS A 91 -13.40 4.00 -0.34
C CYS A 91 -13.37 5.29 0.49
N VAL A 92 -14.54 5.86 0.75
CA VAL A 92 -14.68 7.04 1.62
C VAL A 92 -15.12 6.55 3.00
N VAL A 93 -14.30 6.82 4.02
CA VAL A 93 -14.48 6.30 5.39
C VAL A 93 -14.38 7.42 6.42
N ASP A 94 -14.75 7.11 7.66
CA ASP A 94 -14.61 8.03 8.79
C ASP A 94 -13.22 7.79 9.46
N GLY A 95 -12.17 8.48 8.99
CA GLY A 95 -10.81 8.42 9.54
C GLY A 95 -9.69 7.93 8.59
N GLN A 96 -8.45 7.88 9.10
CA GLN A 96 -7.26 7.43 8.35
C GLN A 96 -6.72 6.09 8.87
N VAL A 97 -5.96 5.38 8.02
CA VAL A 97 -5.24 4.16 8.43
C VAL A 97 -3.89 4.55 9.05
N PHE A 98 -3.61 4.01 10.23
CA PHE A 98 -2.39 4.32 10.99
C PHE A 98 -1.48 3.11 11.17
N ASP A 99 -0.17 3.36 11.19
CA ASP A 99 0.84 2.38 11.59
C ASP A 99 0.84 2.19 13.13
N ASP A 100 1.71 1.30 13.62
CA ASP A 100 1.83 1.02 15.07
C ASP A 100 2.36 2.21 15.88
N HIS A 101 2.94 3.19 15.21
CA HIS A 101 3.48 4.41 15.82
C HIS A 101 2.48 5.58 15.77
N GLY A 102 1.25 5.34 15.29
CA GLY A 102 0.21 6.35 15.15
C GLY A 102 0.44 7.32 13.99
N ARG A 103 1.29 6.97 13.02
CA ARG A 103 1.52 7.76 11.81
C ARG A 103 0.60 7.30 10.71
N ALA A 104 0.01 8.23 9.96
CA ALA A 104 -0.84 7.91 8.82
C ALA A 104 -0.05 7.14 7.76
N ILE A 105 -0.61 6.03 7.29
CA ILE A 105 -0.05 5.25 6.20
C ILE A 105 -0.59 5.84 4.90
N GLN A 106 0.27 6.46 4.10
CA GLN A 106 -0.12 7.04 2.81
C GLN A 106 -0.14 6.01 1.68
N TYR A 107 0.72 5.00 1.81
CA TYR A 107 0.91 3.97 0.81
C TYR A 107 1.23 2.65 1.48
N MET A 108 0.71 1.56 0.92
CA MET A 108 1.09 0.20 1.25
C MET A 108 1.02 -0.70 0.00
N SER A 109 1.94 -1.66 -0.08
CA SER A 109 1.77 -2.77 -1.02
C SER A 109 0.64 -3.70 -0.56
N ILE A 110 0.20 -4.60 -1.44
CA ILE A 110 -0.79 -5.63 -1.07
C ILE A 110 -0.27 -6.49 0.09
N GLU A 111 1.00 -6.86 0.08
CA GLU A 111 1.61 -7.68 1.14
C GLU A 111 1.66 -6.94 2.48
N GLU A 112 1.96 -5.64 2.46
CA GLU A 112 1.92 -4.78 3.65
C GLU A 112 0.49 -4.64 4.19
N ALA A 113 -0.50 -4.50 3.31
CA ALA A 113 -1.91 -4.46 3.68
C ALA A 113 -2.35 -5.79 4.32
N ASP A 114 -2.03 -6.93 3.72
CA ASP A 114 -2.34 -8.26 4.24
C ASP A 114 -1.69 -8.49 5.62
N LEU A 115 -0.43 -8.07 5.79
CA LEU A 115 0.25 -8.16 7.07
C LEU A 115 -0.44 -7.30 8.14
N LEU A 116 -0.83 -6.08 7.79
CA LEU A 116 -1.55 -5.18 8.68
C LEU A 116 -2.92 -5.75 9.06
N ILE A 117 -3.67 -6.28 8.09
CA ILE A 117 -4.97 -6.95 8.32
C ILE A 117 -4.78 -8.12 9.29
N ARG A 118 -3.83 -9.03 9.03
CA ARG A 118 -3.54 -10.19 9.91
C ARG A 118 -3.15 -9.76 11.31
N LYS A 119 -2.40 -8.66 11.44
CA LYS A 119 -1.98 -8.13 12.73
C LYS A 119 -3.16 -7.53 13.52
N ARG A 120 -3.95 -6.66 12.90
CA ARG A 120 -5.13 -6.05 13.50
C ARG A 120 -6.19 -7.10 13.84
N ALA A 121 -6.29 -8.14 13.00
CA ALA A 121 -7.12 -9.30 13.21
C ALA A 121 -6.85 -10.07 14.50
N ARG A 122 -5.57 -10.19 14.89
CA ARG A 122 -5.19 -10.85 16.15
C ARG A 122 -5.44 -9.98 17.38
N GLN A 123 -5.58 -8.67 17.20
CA GLN A 123 -5.76 -7.69 18.27
C GLN A 123 -7.24 -7.38 18.55
N SER A 124 -8.14 -7.90 17.73
CA SER A 124 -9.59 -7.72 17.87
C SER A 124 -10.28 -9.07 17.71
N ASP A 125 -11.07 -9.48 18.71
CA ASP A 125 -11.82 -10.74 18.67
C ASP A 125 -12.82 -10.78 17.49
N ILE A 126 -13.30 -9.60 17.07
CA ILE A 126 -14.16 -9.39 15.89
C ILE A 126 -13.37 -9.67 14.60
N ALA A 127 -12.07 -9.42 14.63
CA ALA A 127 -11.23 -9.43 13.46
C ALA A 127 -10.49 -10.76 13.20
N ALA A 128 -10.45 -11.66 14.19
CA ALA A 128 -9.90 -13.01 14.04
C ALA A 128 -10.67 -13.89 13.03
N SER A 129 -11.93 -13.55 12.72
CA SER A 129 -12.73 -14.18 11.65
C SER A 129 -12.16 -13.90 10.25
N TYR A 130 -11.47 -12.76 10.04
CA TYR A 130 -10.98 -12.33 8.72
C TYR A 130 -9.78 -13.14 8.19
N VAL A 131 -8.88 -13.62 9.06
CA VAL A 131 -7.63 -14.30 8.65
C VAL A 131 -7.88 -15.67 8.02
N LYS A 132 -8.99 -16.33 8.36
CA LYS A 132 -9.30 -17.68 7.87
C LYS A 132 -9.61 -17.72 6.37
N VAL A 133 -10.22 -16.68 5.81
CA VAL A 133 -10.57 -16.62 4.38
C VAL A 133 -9.33 -16.38 3.49
N VAL A 134 -8.39 -15.56 3.96
CA VAL A 134 -7.12 -15.31 3.25
C VAL A 134 -6.23 -16.56 3.22
N ASP A 135 -6.25 -17.38 4.28
CA ASP A 135 -5.49 -18.63 4.32
C ASP A 135 -6.16 -19.76 3.49
N GLU A 136 -7.48 -19.74 3.30
CA GLU A 136 -8.20 -20.74 2.49
C GLU A 136 -8.07 -20.51 0.97
N GLU A 137 -8.00 -19.27 0.51
CA GLU A 137 -7.76 -18.96 -0.92
C GLU A 137 -6.26 -18.91 -1.30
N GLY A 138 -5.36 -18.73 -0.31
CA GLY A 138 -3.92 -18.52 -0.54
C GLY A 138 -3.00 -19.74 -0.47
N ILE A 139 -3.46 -20.93 -0.04
CA ILE A 139 -2.55 -22.08 0.24
C ILE A 139 -2.80 -23.31 -0.65
N ASN A 140 -3.87 -23.38 -1.43
CA ASN A 140 -4.11 -24.53 -2.32
C ASN A 140 -3.38 -24.49 -3.68
N SER A 141 -2.56 -23.48 -3.96
CA SER A 141 -1.80 -23.36 -5.21
C SER A 141 -0.28 -23.56 -5.09
N LEU A 142 0.24 -23.88 -3.90
CA LEU A 142 1.69 -24.01 -3.68
C LEU A 142 2.05 -25.25 -2.85
N HIS A 143 1.61 -26.45 -3.22
CA HIS A 143 2.31 -27.72 -2.92
C HIS A 143 1.71 -28.91 -3.70
N LYS A 144 2.21 -29.15 -4.92
CA LYS A 144 2.44 -30.52 -5.40
C LYS A 144 3.71 -30.53 -6.23
N GLY A 145 4.70 -31.29 -5.74
CA GLY A 145 5.97 -31.52 -6.40
C GLY A 145 5.80 -32.27 -7.72
N ASP A 146 6.90 -32.22 -8.48
CA ASP A 146 7.14 -32.81 -9.79
C ASP A 146 6.38 -34.10 -10.07
N ASP A 147 5.54 -34.05 -11.11
CA ASP A 147 5.52 -35.04 -12.20
C ASP A 147 4.72 -34.46 -13.38
N ARG A 148 5.36 -34.34 -14.55
CA ARG A 148 4.69 -33.95 -15.81
C ARG A 148 3.75 -35.09 -16.25
N PRO A 149 2.57 -34.77 -16.80
CA PRO A 149 2.50 -34.78 -18.26
C PRO A 149 1.69 -33.62 -18.87
N SER A 150 2.07 -33.32 -20.10
CA SER A 150 1.51 -32.36 -21.07
C SER A 150 -0.01 -32.28 -21.16
N LEU A 151 -0.56 -31.05 -21.18
CA LEU A 151 -1.80 -30.71 -21.88
C LEU A 151 -1.76 -29.29 -22.47
N SER A 152 -2.27 -29.20 -23.69
CA SER A 152 -2.18 -28.11 -24.67
C SER A 152 -2.99 -26.85 -24.33
N PRO A 153 -2.58 -25.67 -24.86
CA PRO A 153 -3.33 -24.42 -24.72
C PRO A 153 -4.49 -24.38 -25.71
N LYS A 154 -5.72 -24.55 -25.22
CA LYS A 154 -6.97 -24.15 -25.90
C LYS A 154 -8.16 -24.32 -24.94
N ALA A 155 -8.60 -23.24 -24.31
CA ALA A 155 -9.99 -23.09 -23.87
C ALA A 155 -10.45 -21.70 -24.30
N TYR A 156 -11.42 -21.72 -25.20
CA TYR A 156 -11.92 -20.61 -25.98
C TYR A 156 -12.68 -19.59 -25.13
N ILE A 157 -12.56 -18.33 -25.56
CA ILE A 157 -13.53 -17.25 -25.37
C ILE A 157 -14.93 -17.78 -25.74
N ASN A 158 -15.84 -17.87 -24.77
CA ASN A 158 -17.27 -17.69 -25.02
C ASN A 158 -18.11 -17.50 -23.73
N GLY A 159 -18.96 -16.47 -23.72
CA GLY A 159 -20.22 -16.45 -22.97
C GLY A 159 -20.20 -15.94 -21.53
N TYR A 160 -20.66 -14.70 -21.35
CA TYR A 160 -20.96 -14.03 -20.08
C TYR A 160 -21.69 -14.91 -19.05
N ALA A 161 -20.97 -15.33 -18.02
CA ALA A 161 -21.48 -15.58 -16.67
C ALA A 161 -20.29 -15.71 -15.71
N ALA A 162 -19.77 -14.59 -15.20
CA ALA A 162 -18.95 -14.64 -14.00
C ALA A 162 -19.85 -15.13 -12.85
N SER A 163 -19.70 -16.39 -12.46
CA SER A 163 -20.37 -16.95 -11.30
C SER A 163 -19.65 -16.44 -10.05
N PHE A 164 -20.15 -15.36 -9.47
CA PHE A 164 -19.65 -14.82 -8.20
C PHE A 164 -20.13 -15.76 -7.08
N ARG A 165 -19.27 -16.70 -6.67
CA ARG A 165 -19.39 -17.32 -5.34
C ARG A 165 -18.44 -16.56 -4.42
N ASN A 166 -18.82 -15.35 -4.04
CA ASN A 166 -18.10 -14.66 -2.98
C ASN A 166 -18.39 -15.42 -1.68
N GLY A 167 -17.45 -16.24 -1.23
CA GLY A 167 -17.45 -16.84 0.11
C GLY A 167 -17.29 -15.81 1.24
N LEU A 168 -17.51 -14.53 0.94
CA LEU A 168 -17.33 -13.39 1.83
C LEU A 168 -18.63 -13.10 2.57
N GLY A 169 -19.12 -14.06 3.36
CA GLY A 169 -20.39 -13.90 4.05
C GLY A 169 -20.31 -12.86 5.17
N PHE A 170 -20.69 -11.60 4.95
CA PHE A 170 -20.72 -10.57 6.00
C PHE A 170 -21.76 -10.76 7.15
N ASN A 171 -21.44 -11.51 8.23
CA ASN A 171 -22.16 -11.61 9.52
C ASN A 171 -21.87 -10.53 10.60
N ASN A 172 -22.90 -9.97 11.26
CA ASN A 172 -22.76 -9.39 12.61
C ASN A 172 -22.75 -10.51 13.67
N GLY A 173 -21.83 -10.44 14.64
CA GLY A 173 -21.76 -11.43 15.72
C GLY A 173 -21.38 -10.84 17.07
N ASN A 174 -22.37 -10.74 17.96
CA ASN A 174 -22.15 -10.67 19.40
C ASN A 174 -22.10 -12.11 19.95
N GLY A 175 -20.92 -12.55 20.41
CA GLY A 175 -20.73 -13.52 21.49
C GLY A 175 -21.16 -15.00 21.33
N ILE A 176 -20.15 -15.86 21.52
CA ILE A 176 -20.16 -17.18 22.22
C ILE A 176 -20.24 -18.45 21.32
N TYR A 177 -19.05 -19.04 21.13
CA TYR A 177 -18.65 -20.42 20.79
C TYR A 177 -19.10 -21.12 19.48
N SER A 178 -18.07 -21.73 18.88
CA SER A 178 -18.02 -22.88 17.96
C SER A 178 -18.53 -22.74 16.53
N GLY A 179 -17.58 -22.86 15.60
CA GLY A 179 -17.80 -23.42 14.25
C GLY A 179 -18.19 -22.41 13.18
N GLU A 180 -17.24 -22.14 12.27
CA GLU A 180 -17.44 -21.59 10.92
C GLU A 180 -18.14 -20.21 10.85
N GLN A 181 -17.40 -19.10 10.97
CA GLN A 181 -17.92 -17.73 11.12
C GLN A 181 -17.53 -16.80 9.94
N GLY A 182 -18.52 -16.13 9.32
CA GLY A 182 -18.39 -14.96 8.42
C GLY A 182 -18.45 -13.57 9.12
N PHE A 183 -18.44 -12.45 8.36
CA PHE A 183 -17.83 -11.10 8.57
C PHE A 183 -18.70 -9.91 9.09
N ALA A 184 -18.28 -9.00 9.98
CA ALA A 184 -19.14 -7.88 10.46
C ALA A 184 -19.90 -7.05 9.37
N ILE A 185 -21.22 -6.83 9.56
CA ILE A 185 -22.02 -5.83 8.83
C ILE A 185 -21.73 -4.47 9.48
N GLY A 186 -21.17 -3.53 8.70
CA GLY A 186 -20.63 -2.23 9.13
C GLY A 186 -21.60 -1.21 9.79
N GLY A 187 -22.40 -1.62 10.77
CA GLY A 187 -23.21 -0.74 11.61
C GLY A 187 -22.62 -0.53 13.01
N GLU A 188 -22.04 -1.56 13.62
CA GLU A 188 -21.62 -1.52 15.03
C GLU A 188 -20.15 -1.07 15.20
N GLU A 189 -19.31 -1.23 14.17
CA GLU A 189 -17.91 -0.75 14.18
C GLU A 189 -17.79 0.79 14.15
N ARG A 190 -18.83 1.51 13.70
CA ARG A 190 -18.86 3.00 13.82
C ARG A 190 -18.81 3.48 15.27
N LEU A 191 -19.23 2.64 16.23
CA LEU A 191 -19.22 2.97 17.66
C LEU A 191 -17.89 2.63 18.34
N SER A 192 -17.13 1.66 17.81
CA SER A 192 -15.80 1.30 18.29
C SER A 192 -14.71 1.96 17.46
N ARG A 193 -14.40 3.21 17.82
CA ARG A 193 -13.38 4.08 17.19
C ARG A 193 -11.94 3.55 17.13
N SER A 194 -11.67 2.31 17.56
CA SER A 194 -10.31 1.78 17.63
C SER A 194 -9.81 1.17 16.32
N ASN A 195 -10.69 0.64 15.45
CA ASN A 195 -10.30 -0.01 14.17
C ASN A 195 -11.39 0.05 13.07
N GLY A 196 -12.21 1.12 13.02
CA GLY A 196 -13.33 1.26 12.07
C GLY A 196 -12.96 1.38 10.58
N TYR A 197 -11.71 1.11 10.20
CA TYR A 197 -11.20 1.07 8.82
C TYR A 197 -10.85 -0.35 8.34
N LEU A 198 -10.99 -1.36 9.22
CA LEU A 198 -10.49 -2.71 8.91
C LEU A 198 -11.31 -3.39 7.82
N SER A 199 -12.63 -3.23 7.85
CA SER A 199 -13.54 -3.77 6.84
C SER A 199 -13.21 -3.19 5.44
N GLU A 200 -12.85 -1.91 5.39
CA GLU A 200 -12.48 -1.20 4.17
C GLU A 200 -11.09 -1.54 3.70
N LEU A 201 -10.15 -1.74 4.63
CA LEU A 201 -8.81 -2.23 4.33
C LEU A 201 -8.87 -3.64 3.73
N VAL A 202 -9.73 -4.51 4.24
CA VAL A 202 -9.96 -5.86 3.71
C VAL A 202 -10.61 -5.81 2.32
N ALA A 203 -11.67 -5.01 2.15
CA ALA A 203 -12.31 -4.84 0.85
C ALA A 203 -11.33 -4.30 -0.21
N ALA A 204 -10.47 -3.36 0.19
CA ALA A 204 -9.44 -2.80 -0.65
C ALA A 204 -8.37 -3.85 -1.05
N ALA A 205 -7.86 -4.62 -0.10
CA ALA A 205 -6.91 -5.70 -0.37
C ALA A 205 -7.53 -6.77 -1.28
N TYR A 206 -8.77 -7.19 -1.03
CA TYR A 206 -9.49 -8.16 -1.85
C TYR A 206 -9.63 -7.71 -3.31
N VAL A 207 -10.02 -6.44 -3.53
CA VAL A 207 -10.17 -5.87 -4.88
C VAL A 207 -8.81 -5.73 -5.59
N CYS A 208 -7.77 -5.34 -4.85
CA CYS A 208 -6.39 -5.36 -5.32
C CYS A 208 -5.88 -6.77 -5.67
N HIS A 209 -6.32 -7.83 -4.98
CA HIS A 209 -6.02 -9.21 -5.37
C HIS A 209 -6.78 -9.60 -6.64
N GLY A 210 -8.04 -9.18 -6.77
CA GLY A 210 -8.93 -9.62 -7.85
C GLY A 210 -8.77 -8.95 -9.22
N GLY A 211 -8.08 -7.81 -9.34
CA GLY A 211 -7.79 -7.24 -10.67
C GLY A 211 -7.42 -5.77 -10.68
N VAL A 212 -7.96 -5.02 -9.73
CA VAL A 212 -7.86 -3.56 -9.68
C VAL A 212 -6.44 -3.15 -9.28
N GLN A 213 -5.89 -2.15 -9.97
CA GLN A 213 -4.49 -1.77 -9.79
C GLN A 213 -4.27 -1.01 -8.49
N ARG A 214 -5.21 -0.12 -8.12
CA ARG A 214 -5.08 0.77 -6.97
C ARG A 214 -6.40 0.93 -6.23
N VAL A 215 -6.36 0.88 -4.91
CA VAL A 215 -7.49 1.22 -4.05
C VAL A 215 -7.08 2.33 -3.09
N HIS A 216 -7.90 3.37 -3.00
CA HIS A 216 -7.66 4.52 -2.14
C HIS A 216 -8.68 4.54 -1.00
N ILE A 217 -8.22 4.63 0.24
CA ILE A 217 -9.06 4.80 1.42
C ILE A 217 -8.89 6.24 1.89
N ILE A 218 -9.93 7.05 1.81
CA ILE A 218 -9.89 8.48 2.14
C ILE A 218 -10.84 8.83 3.28
N ASP A 219 -10.41 9.79 4.10
CA ASP A 219 -11.24 10.32 5.18
C ASP A 219 -12.28 11.30 4.62
N GLY A 220 -13.56 10.92 4.69
CA GLY A 220 -14.68 11.75 4.26
C GLY A 220 -14.94 12.95 5.16
N CYS A 221 -14.36 12.99 6.37
CA CYS A 221 -14.46 14.14 7.28
C CYS A 221 -13.48 15.27 6.92
N VAL A 222 -12.55 15.04 6.00
CA VAL A 222 -11.59 16.05 5.54
C VAL A 222 -12.11 16.74 4.29
N ASP A 223 -12.30 18.05 4.36
CA ASP A 223 -12.77 18.87 3.25
C ASP A 223 -11.88 18.71 2.01
N GLY A 224 -12.50 18.33 0.89
CA GLY A 224 -11.79 18.15 -0.38
C GLY A 224 -10.86 16.93 -0.41
N SER A 225 -11.01 15.96 0.51
CA SER A 225 -10.15 14.76 0.57
C SER A 225 -10.04 14.01 -0.76
N LEU A 226 -11.13 13.89 -1.52
CA LEU A 226 -11.11 13.29 -2.86
C LEU A 226 -10.22 14.05 -3.84
N LEU A 227 -10.25 15.39 -3.82
CA LEU A 227 -9.42 16.21 -4.70
C LEU A 227 -7.95 16.16 -4.27
N LEU A 228 -7.70 16.20 -2.96
CA LEU A 228 -6.35 16.05 -2.42
C LEU A 228 -5.77 14.68 -2.79
N GLU A 229 -6.57 13.62 -2.71
CA GLU A 229 -6.12 12.27 -3.09
C GLU A 229 -5.81 12.14 -4.57
N LEU A 230 -6.65 12.69 -5.45
CA LEU A 230 -6.51 12.50 -6.89
C LEU A 230 -5.48 13.44 -7.53
N PHE A 231 -5.28 14.64 -6.98
CA PHE A 231 -4.49 15.71 -7.61
C PHE A 231 -3.26 16.13 -6.81
N THR A 232 -2.91 15.41 -5.74
CA THR A 232 -1.61 15.58 -5.06
C THR A 232 -0.81 14.29 -5.11
N ARG A 233 0.52 14.40 -5.19
CA ARG A 233 1.42 13.24 -5.27
C ARG A 233 1.34 12.34 -4.02
N ASP A 234 1.15 12.97 -2.86
CA ASP A 234 1.21 12.26 -1.57
C ASP A 234 -0.16 11.81 -1.07
N GLY A 235 -1.23 12.29 -1.69
CA GLY A 235 -2.61 12.02 -1.27
C GLY A 235 -2.95 12.56 0.12
N ALA A 236 -4.22 12.41 0.49
CA ALA A 236 -4.73 12.68 1.84
C ALA A 236 -5.18 11.40 2.56
N GLY A 237 -5.26 10.27 1.86
CA GLY A 237 -5.66 8.98 2.38
C GLY A 237 -4.54 7.94 2.34
N THR A 238 -4.96 6.69 2.30
CA THR A 238 -4.11 5.50 2.21
C THR A 238 -4.35 4.84 0.86
N MET A 239 -3.31 4.73 0.05
CA MET A 239 -3.37 3.97 -1.21
C MET A 239 -2.77 2.57 -1.04
N ILE A 240 -3.51 1.57 -1.50
CA ILE A 240 -3.05 0.20 -1.69
C ILE A 240 -2.83 -0.01 -3.18
N ALA A 241 -1.64 -0.45 -3.58
CA ALA A 241 -1.35 -0.71 -4.99
C ALA A 241 -0.76 -2.11 -5.19
N ARG A 242 -1.08 -2.69 -6.36
CA ARG A 242 -0.50 -3.96 -6.82
C ARG A 242 0.89 -3.79 -7.43
N ASP A 243 1.08 -2.69 -8.16
CA ASP A 243 2.35 -2.36 -8.77
C ASP A 243 3.31 -1.73 -7.75
N VAL A 244 4.60 -1.71 -8.08
CA VAL A 244 5.62 -1.03 -7.27
C VAL A 244 5.40 0.48 -7.41
N TYR A 245 4.46 1.02 -6.64
CA TYR A 245 4.21 2.46 -6.60
C TYR A 245 5.27 3.18 -5.78
N GLU A 246 5.72 2.58 -4.69
CA GLU A 246 6.88 3.00 -3.90
C GLU A 246 7.83 1.83 -3.70
N GLY A 247 9.12 2.04 -3.96
CA GLY A 247 10.12 0.99 -3.83
C GLY A 247 11.52 1.53 -3.60
N THR A 248 12.33 0.76 -2.88
CA THR A 248 13.78 1.04 -2.76
C THR A 248 14.53 0.14 -3.73
N ARG A 249 15.35 0.75 -4.59
CA ARG A 249 16.17 0.04 -5.58
C ARG A 249 17.52 0.71 -5.79
N MET A 250 18.42 0.05 -6.51
CA MET A 250 19.65 0.67 -7.00
C MET A 250 19.32 1.79 -7.99
N ALA A 251 20.13 2.85 -7.96
CA ALA A 251 20.00 3.98 -8.86
C ALA A 251 20.47 3.63 -10.28
N THR A 252 19.83 4.21 -11.28
CA THR A 252 20.21 4.17 -12.69
C THR A 252 20.57 5.57 -13.18
N ALA A 253 21.19 5.69 -14.36
CA ALA A 253 21.55 6.97 -14.95
C ALA A 253 20.36 7.95 -15.11
N GLU A 254 19.14 7.42 -15.25
CA GLU A 254 17.90 8.19 -15.38
C GLU A 254 17.51 8.88 -14.06
N ASP A 255 17.97 8.38 -12.91
CA ASP A 255 17.63 8.91 -11.59
C ASP A 255 18.46 10.15 -11.21
N LEU A 256 19.54 10.43 -11.95
CA LEU A 256 20.49 11.51 -11.64
C LEU A 256 19.81 12.87 -11.41
N PRO A 257 18.83 13.32 -12.24
CA PRO A 257 18.12 14.57 -12.00
C PRO A 257 17.33 14.57 -10.68
N GLY A 258 16.70 13.44 -10.33
CA GLY A 258 15.94 13.26 -9.09
C GLY A 258 16.85 13.29 -7.85
N ILE A 259 17.96 12.55 -7.89
CA ILE A 259 18.98 12.55 -6.84
C ILE A 259 19.55 13.97 -6.65
N ARG A 260 19.84 14.67 -7.75
CA ARG A 260 20.37 16.04 -7.71
C ARG A 260 19.40 17.02 -7.08
N LYS A 261 18.10 16.90 -7.37
CA LYS A 261 17.03 17.71 -6.77
C LYS A 261 17.02 17.58 -5.23
N ILE A 262 17.28 16.38 -4.71
CA ILE A 262 17.29 16.11 -3.26
C ILE A 262 18.60 16.58 -2.60
N ILE A 263 19.75 16.28 -3.22
CA ILE A 263 21.06 16.51 -2.62
C ILE A 263 21.48 17.98 -2.67
N ARG A 264 21.15 18.73 -3.74
CA ARG A 264 21.65 20.08 -3.97
C ARG A 264 21.36 21.07 -2.83
N PRO A 265 20.13 21.15 -2.27
CA PRO A 265 19.87 22.01 -1.11
C PRO A 265 20.75 21.69 0.11
N LEU A 266 21.09 20.41 0.31
CA LEU A 266 21.93 19.95 1.41
C LEU A 266 23.42 20.20 1.16
N GLU A 267 23.86 20.21 -0.09
CA GLU A 267 25.21 20.65 -0.47
C GLU A 267 25.37 22.16 -0.25
N ASP A 268 24.39 22.95 -0.70
CA ASP A 268 24.40 24.41 -0.56
C ASP A 268 24.32 24.84 0.92
N SER A 269 23.63 24.08 1.78
CA SER A 269 23.60 24.30 3.23
C SER A 269 24.83 23.75 3.98
N GLY A 270 25.79 23.12 3.29
CA GLY A 270 27.00 22.54 3.88
C GLY A 270 26.79 21.25 4.68
N VAL A 271 25.60 20.62 4.59
CA VAL A 271 25.30 19.33 5.22
C VAL A 271 25.97 18.20 4.43
N LEU A 272 25.81 18.18 3.11
CA LEU A 272 26.46 17.21 2.22
C LEU A 272 27.72 17.78 1.54
N VAL A 273 28.65 16.91 1.14
CA VAL A 273 29.79 17.31 0.30
C VAL A 273 29.26 17.64 -1.09
N ARG A 274 29.65 18.80 -1.64
CA ARG A 274 29.33 19.18 -3.02
C ARG A 274 29.98 18.22 -4.01
N ARG A 275 29.18 17.67 -4.93
CA ARG A 275 29.64 16.80 -6.03
C ARG A 275 29.26 17.38 -7.39
N THR A 276 30.13 17.14 -8.35
CA THR A 276 29.83 17.39 -9.77
C THR A 276 28.95 16.28 -10.33
N ASP A 277 28.28 16.53 -11.45
CA ASP A 277 27.40 15.53 -12.07
C ASP A 277 28.21 14.31 -12.55
N ALA A 278 29.45 14.50 -13.02
CA ALA A 278 30.36 13.41 -13.38
C ALA A 278 30.71 12.54 -12.16
N GLN A 279 31.03 13.14 -11.01
CA GLN A 279 31.30 12.41 -9.77
C GLN A 279 30.08 11.66 -9.24
N LEU A 280 28.87 12.22 -9.43
CA LEU A 280 27.64 11.53 -9.07
C LEU A 280 27.37 10.34 -9.99
N LEU A 281 27.61 10.50 -11.30
CA LEU A 281 27.45 9.43 -12.28
C LEU A 281 28.40 8.26 -12.02
N GLU A 282 29.66 8.54 -11.70
CA GLU A 282 30.65 7.52 -11.30
C GLU A 282 30.27 6.81 -10.00
N ALA A 283 29.69 7.53 -9.04
CA ALA A 283 29.28 6.97 -7.76
C ALA A 283 27.93 6.25 -7.81
N LEU A 284 27.17 6.37 -8.91
CA LEU A 284 25.76 6.02 -9.00
C LEU A 284 25.49 4.53 -8.77
N GLU A 285 26.44 3.67 -9.14
CA GLU A 285 26.38 2.22 -8.87
C GLU A 285 26.35 1.89 -7.37
N SER A 286 26.78 2.83 -6.52
CA SER A 286 26.73 2.71 -5.06
C SER A 286 25.49 3.41 -4.46
N PHE A 287 24.65 4.06 -5.27
CA PHE A 287 23.44 4.72 -4.82
C PHE A 287 22.23 3.80 -4.81
N TYR A 288 21.44 3.93 -3.77
CA TYR A 288 20.09 3.43 -3.65
C TYR A 288 19.13 4.61 -3.60
N VAL A 289 18.00 4.45 -4.26
CA VAL A 289 16.94 5.45 -4.34
C VAL A 289 15.64 4.85 -3.84
N VAL A 290 14.82 5.70 -3.22
CA VAL A 290 13.40 5.43 -3.02
C VAL A 290 12.66 6.15 -4.14
N GLU A 291 12.03 5.38 -5.00
CA GLU A 291 11.17 5.85 -6.06
C GLU A 291 9.71 5.80 -5.59
N ARG A 292 8.94 6.84 -5.91
CA ARG A 292 7.49 6.90 -5.76
C ARG A 292 6.88 7.51 -7.01
N ASP A 293 6.00 6.79 -7.69
CA ASP A 293 5.32 7.24 -8.92
C ASP A 293 6.30 7.81 -9.97
N GLY A 294 7.38 7.08 -10.26
CA GLY A 294 8.44 7.52 -11.18
C GLY A 294 9.34 8.64 -10.64
N SER A 295 9.06 9.20 -9.47
CA SER A 295 9.82 10.29 -8.86
C SER A 295 10.72 9.80 -7.74
N ILE A 296 11.99 10.23 -7.75
CA ILE A 296 12.91 9.93 -6.65
C ILE A 296 12.58 10.83 -5.45
N ILE A 297 12.26 10.21 -4.31
CA ILE A 297 11.87 10.90 -3.08
C ILE A 297 12.92 10.80 -1.97
N ALA A 298 13.84 9.84 -2.05
CA ALA A 298 14.99 9.73 -1.15
C ALA A 298 16.16 9.03 -1.86
N CYS A 299 17.38 9.26 -1.37
CA CYS A 299 18.59 8.61 -1.87
C CYS A 299 19.61 8.40 -0.76
N ALA A 300 20.43 7.35 -0.87
CA ALA A 300 21.58 7.08 -0.01
C ALA A 300 22.65 6.35 -0.82
N ALA A 301 23.90 6.45 -0.42
CA ALA A 301 25.00 5.71 -1.03
C ALA A 301 25.65 4.78 0.00
N LEU A 302 26.02 3.58 -0.45
CA LEU A 302 26.82 2.62 0.31
C LEU A 302 28.13 2.34 -0.43
N PHE A 303 29.25 2.83 0.11
CA PHE A 303 30.56 2.53 -0.45
C PHE A 303 31.23 1.39 0.33
N PRO A 304 31.41 0.20 -0.27
CA PRO A 304 32.01 -0.94 0.41
C PRO A 304 33.54 -0.82 0.51
N PHE A 305 34.09 -1.29 1.63
CA PHE A 305 35.50 -1.49 1.92
C PHE A 305 35.70 -2.94 2.37
N PRO A 306 35.79 -3.90 1.41
CA PRO A 306 35.76 -5.34 1.72
C PRO A 306 36.93 -5.81 2.59
N GLU A 307 38.13 -5.26 2.39
CA GLU A 307 39.34 -5.61 3.14
C GLU A 307 39.18 -5.41 4.65
N GLU A 308 38.44 -4.39 5.05
CA GLU A 308 38.17 -4.06 6.45
C GLU A 308 36.75 -4.45 6.88
N GLN A 309 36.04 -5.22 6.04
CA GLN A 309 34.66 -5.68 6.23
C GLN A 309 33.70 -4.55 6.64
N SER A 310 33.83 -3.38 6.00
CA SER A 310 33.09 -2.18 6.38
C SER A 310 32.48 -1.44 5.21
N GLY A 311 31.45 -0.64 5.47
CA GLY A 311 30.81 0.20 4.45
C GLY A 311 30.61 1.64 4.93
N GLU A 312 30.81 2.61 4.05
CA GLU A 312 30.44 4.01 4.30
C GLU A 312 29.00 4.25 3.87
N VAL A 313 28.14 4.67 4.80
CA VAL A 313 26.85 5.27 4.46
C VAL A 313 27.06 6.75 4.19
N ALA A 314 26.80 7.17 2.96
CA ALA A 314 27.00 8.53 2.51
C ALA A 314 25.76 9.07 1.78
N ALA A 315 25.69 10.40 1.64
CA ALA A 315 24.66 11.08 0.84
C ALA A 315 23.20 10.68 1.14
N ILE A 316 22.92 10.19 2.36
CA ILE A 316 21.56 9.87 2.79
C ILE A 316 20.74 11.15 2.92
N ALA A 317 19.65 11.24 2.16
CA ALA A 317 18.81 12.40 2.05
C ALA A 317 17.38 12.01 1.67
N VAL A 318 16.42 12.73 2.23
CA VAL A 318 14.99 12.62 1.91
C VAL A 318 14.52 13.98 1.43
N SER A 319 13.73 13.98 0.35
CA SER A 319 13.05 15.16 -0.17
C SER A 319 12.26 15.86 0.93
N GLU A 320 12.24 17.20 0.90
CA GLU A 320 11.66 18.01 1.99
C GLU A 320 10.20 17.70 2.28
N GLU A 321 9.42 17.45 1.22
CA GLU A 321 8.00 17.10 1.24
C GLU A 321 7.73 15.74 1.93
N CYS A 322 8.69 14.81 1.89
CA CYS A 322 8.55 13.46 2.43
C CYS A 322 9.28 13.26 3.78
N ARG A 323 9.84 14.33 4.38
CA ARG A 323 10.49 14.25 5.69
C ARG A 323 9.47 13.98 6.80
N GLY A 324 9.93 13.35 7.88
CA GLY A 324 9.09 13.01 9.05
C GLY A 324 8.19 11.78 8.85
N ARG A 325 8.14 11.19 7.64
CA ARG A 325 7.30 10.04 7.31
C ARG A 325 8.03 8.69 7.37
N GLY A 326 9.16 8.60 8.06
CA GLY A 326 9.94 7.37 8.22
C GLY A 326 10.74 6.91 6.99
N GLN A 327 10.73 7.66 5.88
CA GLN A 327 11.46 7.29 4.65
C GLN A 327 12.98 7.15 4.86
N GLY A 328 13.57 7.98 5.72
CA GLY A 328 14.98 7.85 6.08
C GLY A 328 15.29 6.55 6.83
N ASP A 329 14.32 6.05 7.62
CA ASP A 329 14.46 4.82 8.40
C ASP A 329 14.41 3.62 7.48
N LYS A 330 13.37 3.55 6.62
CA LYS A 330 13.23 2.52 5.60
C LYS A 330 14.48 2.43 4.71
N LEU A 331 15.01 3.57 4.28
CA LEU A 331 16.19 3.63 3.43
C LEU A 331 17.46 3.18 4.17
N LEU A 332 17.65 3.57 5.43
CA LEU A 332 18.79 3.10 6.22
C LEU A 332 18.71 1.59 6.46
N ASP A 333 17.54 1.08 6.84
CA ASP A 333 17.31 -0.36 7.05
C ASP A 333 17.61 -1.16 5.78
N TYR A 334 17.25 -0.63 4.61
CA TYR A 334 17.59 -1.22 3.33
C TYR A 334 19.11 -1.24 3.10
N VAL A 335 19.80 -0.11 3.33
CA VAL A 335 21.25 -0.01 3.20
C VAL A 335 21.98 -0.98 4.15
N GLU A 336 21.49 -1.16 5.37
CA GLU A 336 22.02 -2.12 6.34
C GLU A 336 21.88 -3.57 5.86
N LYS A 337 20.72 -3.95 5.33
CA LYS A 337 20.50 -5.26 4.73
C LYS A 337 21.41 -5.50 3.53
N MET A 338 21.59 -4.50 2.67
CA MET A 338 22.51 -4.60 1.53
C MET A 338 23.97 -4.74 2.00
N ALA A 339 24.38 -4.01 3.03
CA ALA A 339 25.72 -4.14 3.59
C ALA A 339 25.98 -5.55 4.17
N LEU A 340 25.00 -6.12 4.87
CA LEU A 340 25.04 -7.52 5.33
C LEU A 340 25.16 -8.51 4.16
N SER A 341 24.40 -8.30 3.09
CA SER A 341 24.45 -9.16 1.89
C SER A 341 25.82 -9.13 1.18
N LEU A 342 26.55 -8.02 1.30
CA LEU A 342 27.93 -7.87 0.83
C LEU A 342 28.98 -8.43 1.79
N GLY A 343 28.57 -9.03 2.91
CA GLY A 343 29.47 -9.60 3.92
C GLY A 343 30.19 -8.56 4.80
N LEU A 344 29.68 -7.32 4.84
CA LEU A 344 30.20 -6.27 5.71
C LEU A 344 29.70 -6.51 7.14
N LYS A 345 30.56 -6.22 8.13
CA LYS A 345 30.26 -6.40 9.56
C LYS A 345 30.00 -5.08 10.29
N LYS A 346 30.39 -3.97 9.68
CA LYS A 346 30.28 -2.64 10.29
C LYS A 346 29.96 -1.58 9.25
N LEU A 347 29.12 -0.62 9.62
CA LEU A 347 28.88 0.59 8.86
C LEU A 347 29.52 1.77 9.57
N PHE A 348 30.05 2.70 8.81
CA PHE A 348 30.49 3.99 9.32
C PHE A 348 29.92 5.13 8.49
N LEU A 349 29.90 6.32 9.07
CA LEU A 349 29.44 7.53 8.41
C LEU A 349 30.15 8.76 8.96
N LEU A 350 30.08 9.82 8.17
CA LEU A 350 30.65 11.13 8.48
C LEU A 350 29.52 12.17 8.44
N THR A 351 29.30 12.88 9.54
CA THR A 351 28.23 13.89 9.62
C THR A 351 28.65 15.14 10.38
N THR A 352 28.16 16.30 9.95
CA THR A 352 28.43 17.60 10.59
C THR A 352 27.28 18.09 11.46
N ARG A 353 26.03 17.67 11.16
CA ARG A 353 24.82 18.20 11.82
C ARG A 353 23.82 17.14 12.26
N THR A 354 23.81 15.96 11.66
CA THR A 354 22.71 14.98 11.80
C THR A 354 23.07 13.79 12.70
N ALA A 355 23.96 13.97 13.66
CA ALA A 355 24.47 12.88 14.51
C ALA A 355 23.37 12.18 15.32
N ASP A 356 22.50 12.96 16.00
CA ASP A 356 21.49 12.42 16.91
C ASP A 356 20.52 11.44 16.23
N TRP A 357 20.24 11.64 14.95
CA TRP A 357 19.38 10.75 14.18
C TRP A 357 20.02 9.36 14.01
N PHE A 358 21.32 9.29 13.71
CA PHE A 358 22.05 8.03 13.62
C PHE A 358 22.30 7.40 14.98
N VAL A 359 22.59 8.19 16.01
CA VAL A 359 22.82 7.67 17.38
C VAL A 359 21.60 6.91 17.89
N ARG A 360 20.39 7.44 17.67
CA ARG A 360 19.13 6.74 17.97
C ARG A 360 18.92 5.44 17.20
N ARG A 361 19.70 5.19 16.15
CA ARG A 361 19.64 3.99 15.27
C ARG A 361 20.84 3.06 15.48
N GLY A 362 21.58 3.22 16.58
CA GLY A 362 22.64 2.31 16.99
C GLY A 362 24.05 2.70 16.52
N PHE A 363 24.21 3.89 15.94
CA PHE A 363 25.54 4.41 15.65
C PHE A 363 26.18 5.02 16.90
N SER A 364 27.47 4.79 17.08
CA SER A 364 28.28 5.32 18.18
C SER A 364 29.41 6.18 17.64
N GLU A 365 29.71 7.30 18.32
CA GLU A 365 30.81 8.19 17.91
C GLU A 365 32.14 7.43 18.03
N CYS A 366 33.00 7.54 17.02
CA CYS A 366 34.28 6.84 16.97
C CYS A 366 35.43 7.79 16.60
N SER A 367 36.66 7.31 16.84
CA SER A 367 37.85 8.05 16.42
C SER A 367 38.12 7.84 14.93
N ILE A 368 38.85 8.78 14.31
CA ILE A 368 39.27 8.64 12.91
C ILE A 368 40.02 7.33 12.65
N GLY A 369 40.73 6.78 13.64
CA GLY A 369 41.47 5.51 13.53
C GLY A 369 40.59 4.29 13.27
N SER A 370 39.28 4.37 13.55
CA SER A 370 38.32 3.29 13.29
C SER A 370 37.79 3.27 11.85
N ILE A 371 38.09 4.30 11.06
CA ILE A 371 37.70 4.42 9.65
C ILE A 371 38.74 3.73 8.76
N PRO A 372 38.30 3.05 7.67
CA PRO A 372 39.20 2.44 6.71
C PRO A 372 40.33 3.33 6.22
N GLU A 373 41.53 2.78 6.09
CA GLU A 373 42.73 3.55 5.72
C GLU A 373 42.57 4.25 4.36
N GLN A 374 42.02 3.53 3.39
CA GLN A 374 41.74 4.06 2.06
C GLN A 374 40.81 5.29 2.13
N ARG A 375 39.82 5.26 3.03
CA ARG A 375 38.89 6.37 3.20
C ARG A 375 39.50 7.53 3.97
N ARG A 376 40.28 7.26 5.03
CA ARG A 376 40.99 8.27 5.85
C ARG A 376 41.80 9.25 4.99
N LYS A 377 42.51 8.75 3.98
CA LYS A 377 43.32 9.55 3.04
C LYS A 377 42.50 10.58 2.24
N ARG A 378 41.19 10.37 2.10
CA ARG A 378 40.26 11.21 1.31
C ARG A 378 39.32 12.05 2.19
N ILE A 379 39.48 12.04 3.51
CA ILE A 379 38.63 12.82 4.41
C ILE A 379 39.05 14.29 4.34
N ASN A 380 38.10 15.17 4.04
CA ASN A 380 38.32 16.61 4.17
C ASN A 380 38.17 17.03 5.64
N LEU A 381 39.29 17.17 6.34
CA LEU A 381 39.34 17.57 7.74
C LEU A 381 38.80 18.99 7.99
N SER A 382 38.78 19.87 6.98
CA SER A 382 38.29 21.25 7.13
C SER A 382 36.78 21.33 7.41
N ARG A 383 36.04 20.24 7.18
CA ARG A 383 34.60 20.16 7.43
C ARG A 383 34.25 19.98 8.91
N GLY A 384 35.19 19.53 9.74
CA GLY A 384 34.91 19.21 11.14
C GLY A 384 33.86 18.11 11.32
N SER A 385 33.72 17.20 10.35
CA SER A 385 32.78 16.09 10.45
C SER A 385 33.15 15.17 11.61
N LYS A 386 32.14 14.76 12.37
CA LYS A 386 32.26 13.69 13.35
C LYS A 386 32.09 12.33 12.68
N TYR A 387 32.66 11.31 13.30
CA TYR A 387 32.70 9.95 12.79
C TYR A 387 31.84 9.06 13.64
N TYR A 388 31.03 8.22 13.01
CA TYR A 388 30.16 7.30 13.71
C TYR A 388 30.28 5.90 13.11
N ILE A 389 30.12 4.88 13.94
CA ILE A 389 30.18 3.48 13.57
C ILE A 389 29.04 2.68 14.20
N LYS A 390 28.52 1.72 13.45
CA LYS A 390 27.52 0.73 13.89
C LYS A 390 28.03 -0.65 13.50
N GLN A 391 27.93 -1.61 14.41
CA GLN A 391 28.11 -3.03 14.08
C GLN A 391 26.78 -3.54 13.51
N LEU A 392 26.85 -4.30 12.42
CA LEU A 392 25.69 -4.85 11.71
C LEU A 392 25.19 -6.17 12.32
#